data_AF-A0A2N2S3G8-F1
#
_entry.id   AF-A0A2N2S3G8-F1
#
_cell.length_a   1.000
_cell.length_b   1.000
_cell.length_c   1.000
_cell.angle_alpha   90.00
_cell.angle_beta   90.00
_cell.angle_gamma   90.00
#
_symmetry.space_group_name_H-M   'P 1'
#
loop_
_entity.id
_entity.type
_entity.pdbx_description
1 polymer ?
#
loop_
_entity_poly.entity_id
_entity_poly.type
_entity_poly.pdbx_seq_one_letter_code
_entity_poly.pdbx_strand_id
1 'polypeptide(L)'
;SAGVAVGLIVMVPPALALAHLRQLGPWLLLGIMAMVWVADIAAYFSGRAFGRRKLAPGISPGKTWEGAAGAVVGVLAFGYAVLYAFGGAQVPGWVFGVAFPLLFAFTAVSIIGDLFESLLKRQAGVKDSGALLPGHGGILDRIDSLTSTLPLAGLVALWVAR
;
A
#
# COMPACT_ATOMS: atom_id res chain seq x y z
N SER A 1 21.85 -18.16 -6.83
CA SER A 1 22.26 -17.55 -5.56
C SER A 1 21.03 -17.19 -4.75
N ALA A 2 21.09 -17.24 -3.41
CA ALA A 2 19.93 -17.02 -2.53
C ALA A 2 19.14 -15.72 -2.82
N GLY A 3 19.80 -14.67 -3.30
CA GLY A 3 19.15 -13.41 -3.70
C GLY A 3 18.17 -13.54 -4.88
N VAL A 4 18.41 -14.44 -5.83
CA VAL A 4 17.49 -14.68 -6.96
C VAL A 4 16.20 -15.35 -6.49
N ALA A 5 16.30 -16.28 -5.54
CA ALA A 5 15.14 -16.95 -4.96
C ALA A 5 14.27 -15.97 -4.15
N VAL A 6 14.90 -15.11 -3.34
CA VAL A 6 14.19 -14.05 -2.60
C VAL A 6 13.53 -13.06 -3.56
N GLY A 7 14.23 -12.63 -4.61
CA GLY A 7 13.67 -11.74 -5.63
C GLY A 7 12.45 -12.32 -6.33
N LEU A 8 12.46 -13.60 -6.67
CA LEU A 8 11.30 -14.29 -7.26
C LEU A 8 10.12 -14.39 -6.28
N ILE A 9 10.38 -14.71 -5.00
CA ILE A 9 9.35 -14.78 -3.96
C ILE A 9 8.67 -13.42 -3.76
N VAL A 10 9.43 -12.32 -3.84
CA VAL A 10 8.89 -10.97 -3.69
C VAL A 10 8.15 -10.49 -4.94
N MET A 11 8.64 -10.82 -6.14
CA MET A 11 8.11 -10.26 -7.40
C MET A 11 6.95 -11.04 -8.02
N VAL A 12 6.91 -12.36 -7.84
CA VAL A 12 5.88 -13.21 -8.47
C VAL A 12 4.47 -12.89 -7.96
N PRO A 13 4.21 -12.79 -6.64
CA PRO A 13 2.88 -12.48 -6.14
C PRO A 13 2.30 -11.14 -6.67
N PRO A 14 3.03 -10.01 -6.64
CA PRO A 14 2.49 -8.74 -7.14
C PRO A 14 2.33 -8.74 -8.67
N ALA A 15 3.18 -9.44 -9.41
CA ALA A 15 3.00 -9.60 -10.86
C ALA A 15 1.71 -10.36 -11.19
N LEU A 16 1.43 -11.46 -10.48
CA LEU A 16 0.19 -12.22 -10.64
C LEU A 16 -1.04 -11.41 -10.23
N ALA A 17 -0.96 -10.69 -9.12
CA ALA A 17 -2.05 -9.85 -8.66
C ALA A 17 -2.34 -8.69 -9.62
N LEU A 18 -1.31 -8.06 -10.19
CA LEU A 18 -1.46 -7.01 -11.18
C LEU A 18 -2.13 -7.55 -12.46
N ALA A 19 -1.71 -8.74 -12.93
CA ALA A 19 -2.34 -9.39 -14.07
C ALA A 19 -3.82 -9.71 -13.80
N HIS A 20 -4.15 -10.24 -12.62
CA HIS A 20 -5.51 -10.59 -12.25
C HIS A 20 -6.42 -9.36 -12.06
N LEU A 21 -5.97 -8.35 -11.29
CA LEU A 21 -6.71 -7.11 -11.06
C LEU A 21 -6.94 -6.34 -12.37
N ARG A 22 -5.97 -6.36 -13.30
CA ARG A 22 -6.14 -5.78 -14.63
C ARG A 22 -7.27 -6.45 -15.43
N GLN A 23 -7.42 -7.77 -15.30
CA GLN A 23 -8.52 -8.50 -15.96
C GLN A 23 -9.89 -8.18 -15.34
N LEU A 24 -9.96 -7.96 -14.03
CA LEU A 24 -11.19 -7.53 -13.36
C LEU A 24 -11.60 -6.10 -13.75
N GLY A 25 -10.63 -5.22 -13.95
CA GLY A 25 -10.87 -3.91 -14.54
C GLY A 25 -9.67 -2.98 -14.38
N PRO A 26 -9.24 -2.27 -15.44
CA PRO A 26 -8.10 -1.35 -15.35
C PRO A 26 -8.35 -0.22 -14.36
N TRP A 27 -9.59 0.26 -14.24
CA TRP A 27 -9.95 1.31 -13.28
C TRP A 27 -9.89 0.84 -11.82
N LEU A 28 -10.23 -0.42 -11.56
CA LEU A 28 -10.10 -1.01 -10.22
C LEU A 28 -8.62 -1.08 -9.82
N LEU A 29 -7.76 -1.58 -10.71
CA LEU A 29 -6.32 -1.62 -10.49
C LEU A 29 -5.76 -0.21 -10.23
N LEU A 30 -6.11 0.77 -11.08
CA LEU A 30 -5.66 2.16 -10.90
C LEU A 30 -6.17 2.77 -9.59
N GLY A 31 -7.41 2.47 -9.19
CA GLY A 31 -7.97 2.92 -7.92
C GLY A 31 -7.20 2.36 -6.71
N ILE A 32 -6.86 1.07 -6.74
CA ILE A 32 -6.04 0.42 -5.71
C ILE A 32 -4.64 1.06 -5.65
N MET A 33 -3.98 1.23 -6.80
CA MET A 33 -2.65 1.85 -6.86
C MET A 33 -2.66 3.29 -6.35
N ALA A 34 -3.65 4.08 -6.78
CA ALA A 34 -3.82 5.46 -6.32
C ALA A 34 -4.05 5.53 -4.80
N MET A 35 -4.81 4.59 -4.24
CA MET A 35 -5.03 4.51 -2.80
C MET A 35 -3.73 4.26 -2.03
N VAL A 36 -2.89 3.33 -2.50
CA VAL A 36 -1.58 3.06 -1.90
C VAL A 36 -0.69 4.29 -1.97
N TRP A 37 -0.62 4.95 -3.13
CA TRP A 37 0.16 6.18 -3.27
C TRP A 37 -0.32 7.29 -2.34
N VAL A 38 -1.63 7.47 -2.20
CA VAL A 38 -2.20 8.44 -1.25
C VAL A 38 -1.84 8.08 0.18
N ALA A 39 -1.93 6.81 0.57
CA ALA A 39 -1.54 6.35 1.90
C ALA A 39 -0.06 6.67 2.19
N ASP A 40 0.84 6.35 1.26
CA ASP A 40 2.29 6.57 1.43
C ASP A 40 2.62 8.06 1.54
N ILE A 41 2.04 8.89 0.66
CA ILE A 41 2.22 10.35 0.66
C ILE A 41 1.71 10.93 1.99
N ALA A 42 0.48 10.58 2.39
CA ALA A 42 -0.12 11.09 3.60
C ALA A 42 0.67 10.64 4.85
N ALA A 43 1.09 9.37 4.90
CA ALA A 43 1.92 8.83 5.97
C ALA A 43 3.27 9.53 6.07
N TYR A 44 3.91 9.79 4.92
CA TYR A 44 5.20 10.48 4.86
C TYR A 44 5.09 11.90 5.39
N PHE A 45 4.14 12.68 4.90
CA PHE A 45 3.99 14.08 5.30
C PHE A 45 3.51 14.22 6.74
N SER A 46 2.51 13.45 7.17
CA SER A 46 2.03 13.50 8.57
C SER A 46 3.08 12.93 9.53
N GLY A 47 3.79 11.87 9.14
CA GLY A 47 4.87 11.29 9.92
C GLY A 47 6.06 12.24 10.05
N ARG A 48 6.39 13.02 9.02
CA ARG A 48 7.44 14.03 9.09
C ARG A 48 7.04 15.26 9.90
N ALA A 49 5.80 15.72 9.77
CA ALA A 49 5.33 16.92 10.46
C ALA A 49 4.99 16.68 11.94
N PHE A 50 4.40 15.53 12.26
CA PHE A 50 3.82 15.24 13.57
C PHE A 50 4.40 13.98 14.24
N GLY A 51 5.31 13.26 13.59
CA GLY A 51 5.83 11.99 14.08
C GLY A 51 6.58 12.11 15.39
N ARG A 52 6.00 11.52 16.45
CA ARG A 52 6.61 11.46 17.79
C ARG A 52 6.79 10.03 18.24
N ARG A 53 5.81 9.15 17.95
CA ARG A 53 5.80 7.76 18.39
C ARG A 53 6.11 6.84 17.24
N LYS A 54 7.25 6.14 17.32
CA LYS A 54 7.66 5.15 16.32
C LYS A 54 6.68 3.97 16.30
N LEU A 55 6.32 3.53 15.09
CA LEU A 55 5.39 2.43 14.89
C LEU A 55 6.09 1.08 15.10
N ALA A 56 7.27 0.90 14.49
CA ALA A 56 8.03 -0.34 14.56
C ALA A 56 9.54 -0.06 14.53
N PRO A 57 10.14 0.40 15.65
CA PRO A 57 11.54 0.86 15.68
C PRO A 57 12.56 -0.18 15.21
N GLY A 58 12.36 -1.45 15.57
CA GLY A 58 13.28 -2.55 15.22
C GLY A 58 13.19 -3.01 13.76
N ILE A 59 12.14 -2.59 13.04
CA ILE A 59 11.86 -3.02 11.66
C ILE A 59 12.08 -1.86 10.70
N SER A 60 11.37 -0.76 10.96
CA SER A 60 11.36 0.46 10.15
C SER A 60 11.38 1.69 11.07
N PRO A 61 12.57 2.23 11.38
CA PRO A 61 12.71 3.37 12.29
C PRO A 61 12.11 4.67 11.73
N GLY A 62 11.78 4.72 10.44
CA GLY A 62 11.13 5.86 9.78
C GLY A 62 9.64 5.98 10.07
N LYS A 63 8.94 4.87 10.34
CA LYS A 63 7.47 4.86 10.47
C LYS A 63 7.00 5.29 11.85
N THR A 64 5.92 6.05 11.88
CA THR A 64 5.31 6.60 13.11
C THR A 64 3.82 6.31 13.16
N TRP A 65 3.27 6.28 14.38
CA TRP A 65 1.81 6.15 14.59
C TRP A 65 1.06 7.36 14.03
N GLU A 66 1.65 8.55 14.11
CA GLU A 66 1.08 9.75 13.51
C GLU A 66 1.10 9.71 11.97
N GLY A 67 2.11 9.05 11.40
CA GLY A 67 2.17 8.65 9.99
C GLY A 67 0.99 7.77 9.60
N ALA A 68 0.82 6.64 10.32
CA ALA A 68 -0.27 5.70 10.07
C ALA A 68 -1.67 6.34 10.17
N ALA A 69 -1.88 7.21 11.18
CA ALA A 69 -3.12 7.96 11.31
C ALA A 69 -3.35 8.92 10.12
N GLY A 70 -2.30 9.60 9.65
CA GLY A 70 -2.38 10.44 8.46
C GLY A 70 -2.69 9.65 7.19
N ALA A 71 -2.14 8.43 7.04
CA ALA A 71 -2.46 7.52 5.95
C ALA A 71 -3.97 7.23 5.90
N VAL A 72 -4.56 6.85 7.04
CA VAL A 72 -5.99 6.57 7.17
C VAL A 72 -6.82 7.79 6.78
N VAL A 73 -6.51 8.97 7.32
CA VAL A 73 -7.24 10.20 7.01
C VAL A 73 -7.12 10.55 5.52
N GLY A 74 -5.92 10.43 4.94
CA GLY A 74 -5.67 10.70 3.53
C GLY A 74 -6.46 9.77 2.60
N VAL A 75 -6.46 8.47 2.89
CA VAL A 75 -7.21 7.48 2.10
C VAL A 75 -8.73 7.68 2.23
N LEU A 76 -9.24 7.97 3.43
CA LEU A 76 -10.67 8.26 3.62
C LEU A 76 -11.09 9.54 2.87
N ALA A 77 -10.28 10.60 2.94
CA ALA A 77 -10.52 11.83 2.20
C ALA A 77 -10.48 11.61 0.68
N PHE A 78 -9.52 10.82 0.19
CA PHE A 78 -9.44 10.44 -1.22
C PHE A 78 -10.66 9.61 -1.66
N GLY A 79 -11.04 8.60 -0.89
CA GLY A 79 -12.22 7.79 -1.18
C GLY A 79 -13.50 8.61 -1.21
N TYR A 80 -13.67 9.55 -0.27
CA TYR A 80 -14.77 10.51 -0.29
C TYR A 80 -14.75 11.37 -1.55
N ALA A 81 -13.60 11.94 -1.92
CA ALA A 81 -13.47 12.76 -3.12
C ALA A 81 -13.79 11.99 -4.41
N VAL A 82 -13.35 10.74 -4.51
CA VAL A 82 -13.66 9.85 -5.65
C VAL A 82 -15.16 9.56 -5.72
N LEU A 83 -15.78 9.14 -4.61
CA LEU A 83 -17.22 8.88 -4.58
C LEU A 83 -18.03 10.12 -4.96
N TYR A 84 -17.64 11.29 -4.46
CA TYR A 84 -18.29 12.54 -4.79
C TYR A 84 -18.10 12.94 -6.26
N ALA A 85 -16.89 12.81 -6.81
CA ALA A 85 -16.59 13.20 -8.19
C ALA A 85 -17.31 12.33 -9.22
N PHE A 86 -17.45 11.03 -8.97
CA PHE A 86 -18.04 10.09 -9.92
C PHE A 86 -19.52 9.77 -9.66
N GLY A 87 -19.98 9.86 -8.41
CA GLY A 87 -21.37 9.60 -8.03
C GLY A 87 -22.21 10.85 -7.73
N GLY A 88 -21.57 12.02 -7.58
CA GLY A 88 -22.24 13.28 -7.27
C GLY A 88 -23.01 13.26 -5.94
N ALA A 89 -24.01 14.13 -5.81
CA ALA A 89 -24.89 14.20 -4.64
C ALA A 89 -25.86 13.01 -4.53
N GLN A 90 -25.86 12.09 -5.51
CA GLN A 90 -26.78 10.95 -5.55
C GLN A 90 -26.22 9.70 -4.87
N VAL A 91 -24.97 9.72 -4.37
CA VAL A 91 -24.40 8.59 -3.64
C VAL A 91 -25.20 8.36 -2.35
N PRO A 92 -25.87 7.20 -2.21
CA PRO A 92 -26.63 6.91 -1.00
C PRO A 92 -25.73 6.86 0.24
N GLY A 93 -26.21 7.38 1.37
CA GLY A 93 -25.45 7.41 2.63
C GLY A 93 -24.89 6.05 3.07
N TRP A 94 -25.61 4.96 2.78
CA TRP A 94 -25.16 3.60 3.12
C TRP A 94 -23.86 3.20 2.40
N VAL A 95 -23.58 3.78 1.22
CA VAL A 95 -22.34 3.52 0.48
C VAL A 95 -21.14 3.98 1.29
N PHE A 96 -21.22 5.15 1.94
CA PHE A 96 -20.15 5.61 2.84
C PHE A 96 -19.99 4.70 4.06
N GLY A 97 -21.10 4.18 4.59
CA GLY A 97 -21.12 3.23 5.70
C GLY A 97 -20.39 1.92 5.41
N VAL A 98 -20.36 1.47 4.15
CA VAL A 98 -19.62 0.28 3.71
C VAL A 98 -18.20 0.66 3.24
N ALA A 99 -18.05 1.74 2.49
CA ALA A 99 -16.78 2.13 1.90
C ALA A 99 -15.72 2.50 2.94
N PHE A 100 -16.08 3.25 3.98
CA PHE A 100 -15.10 3.75 4.95
C PHE A 100 -14.45 2.62 5.79
N PRO A 101 -15.20 1.63 6.31
CA PRO A 101 -14.60 0.46 6.94
C PRO A 101 -13.67 -0.32 6.00
N LEU A 102 -14.06 -0.48 4.72
CA LEU A 102 -13.23 -1.18 3.73
C LEU A 102 -11.92 -0.41 3.45
N LEU A 103 -12.01 0.91 3.27
CA LEU A 103 -10.84 1.78 3.08
C LEU A 103 -9.90 1.75 4.28
N PHE A 104 -10.45 1.76 5.49
CA PHE A 104 -9.68 1.63 6.73
C PHE A 104 -8.96 0.27 6.79
N ALA A 105 -9.69 -0.83 6.55
CA ALA A 105 -9.12 -2.16 6.54
C ALA A 105 -8.02 -2.29 5.48
N PHE A 106 -8.24 -1.76 4.28
CA PHE A 106 -7.25 -1.76 3.20
C PHE A 106 -5.99 -0.98 3.57
N THR A 107 -6.14 0.21 4.18
CA THR A 107 -5.01 1.01 4.64
C THR A 107 -4.21 0.27 5.72
N ALA A 108 -4.88 -0.39 6.66
CA ALA A 108 -4.22 -1.19 7.69
C ALA A 108 -3.43 -2.36 7.08
N VAL A 109 -4.02 -3.07 6.13
CA VAL A 109 -3.39 -4.16 5.38
C VAL A 109 -2.16 -3.66 4.62
N SER A 110 -2.25 -2.49 3.97
CA SER A 110 -1.13 -1.85 3.27
C SER A 110 0.03 -1.54 4.21
N ILE A 111 -0.24 -0.95 5.37
CA ILE A 111 0.79 -0.61 6.37
C ILE A 111 1.47 -1.88 6.92
N ILE A 112 0.68 -2.92 7.19
CA ILE A 112 1.20 -4.21 7.66
C ILE A 112 2.06 -4.87 6.58
N GLY A 113 1.60 -4.85 5.32
CA GLY A 113 2.35 -5.40 4.18
C GLY A 113 3.72 -4.73 4.02
N ASP A 114 3.76 -3.41 4.08
CA ASP A 114 5.00 -2.63 3.96
C ASP A 114 5.94 -2.87 5.17
N LEU A 115 5.40 -3.09 6.38
CA LEU A 115 6.21 -3.56 7.53
C LEU A 115 6.75 -4.98 7.35
N PHE A 116 5.95 -5.90 6.80
CA PHE A 116 6.38 -7.26 6.51
C PHE A 116 7.50 -7.28 5.46
N GLU A 117 7.41 -6.45 4.42
CA GLU A 117 8.49 -6.32 3.44
C GLU A 117 9.76 -5.74 4.09
N SER A 118 9.60 -4.71 4.93
CA SER A 118 10.71 -4.14 5.71
C SER A 118 11.39 -5.21 6.59
N LEU A 119 10.64 -6.14 7.19
CA LEU A 119 11.18 -7.28 7.94
C LEU A 119 11.99 -8.23 7.07
N LEU A 120 11.47 -8.61 5.91
CA LEU A 120 12.15 -9.52 4.97
C LEU A 120 13.49 -8.92 4.52
N LYS A 121 13.52 -7.62 4.20
CA LYS A 121 14.74 -6.89 3.85
C LYS A 121 15.79 -6.99 4.97
N ARG A 122 15.39 -6.80 6.22
CA ARG A 122 16.27 -6.92 7.40
C ARG A 122 16.81 -8.33 7.60
N GLN A 123 15.97 -9.36 7.44
CA GLN A 123 16.41 -10.76 7.54
C GLN A 123 17.40 -11.15 6.42
N ALA A 124 17.23 -10.59 5.23
CA ALA A 124 18.15 -10.79 4.11
C ALA A 124 19.46 -10.00 4.24
N GLY A 125 19.60 -9.15 5.27
CA GLY A 125 20.79 -8.32 5.47
C GLY A 125 20.94 -7.18 4.45
N VAL A 126 19.88 -6.87 3.69
CA VAL A 126 19.90 -5.86 2.62
C VAL A 126 18.98 -4.70 3.00
N LYS A 127 19.47 -3.47 2.88
CA LYS A 127 18.66 -2.27 3.19
C LYS A 127 17.92 -1.73 1.97
N ASP A 128 18.61 -1.66 0.84
CA ASP A 128 18.09 -1.13 -0.43
C ASP A 128 18.15 -2.23 -1.50
N SER A 129 17.16 -2.27 -2.38
CA SER A 129 16.99 -3.37 -3.34
C SER A 129 17.99 -3.32 -4.51
N GLY A 130 18.82 -2.27 -4.59
CA GLY A 130 19.89 -2.11 -5.57
C GLY A 130 20.42 -0.67 -5.65
N ALA A 131 21.36 -0.41 -6.57
CA ALA A 131 21.97 0.91 -6.82
C ALA A 131 21.66 1.45 -8.23
N LEU A 132 20.60 0.96 -8.87
CA LEU A 132 20.28 1.20 -10.27
C LEU A 132 19.91 2.66 -10.58
N LEU A 133 19.43 3.42 -9.58
CA LEU A 133 19.16 4.85 -9.70
C LEU A 133 20.07 5.67 -8.77
N PRO A 134 20.93 6.55 -9.31
CA PRO A 134 21.80 7.40 -8.49
C PRO A 134 20.97 8.25 -7.51
N GLY A 135 21.20 8.06 -6.21
CA GLY A 135 20.52 8.77 -5.13
C GLY A 135 19.14 8.26 -4.71
N HIS A 136 18.62 7.17 -5.30
CA HIS A 136 17.25 6.69 -5.05
C HIS A 136 17.10 5.17 -4.82
N GLY A 137 18.20 4.40 -4.78
CA GLY A 137 18.14 2.95 -4.62
C GLY A 137 17.79 2.21 -5.92
N GLY A 138 17.06 1.10 -5.81
CA GLY A 138 16.57 0.30 -6.94
C GLY A 138 15.16 0.69 -7.40
N ILE A 139 14.76 0.26 -8.61
CA ILE A 139 13.38 0.41 -9.11
C ILE A 139 12.36 -0.23 -8.15
N LEU A 140 12.76 -1.33 -7.52
CA LEU A 140 12.02 -2.04 -6.48
C LEU A 140 11.63 -1.14 -5.31
N ASP A 141 12.49 -0.22 -4.90
CA ASP A 141 12.24 0.68 -3.77
C ASP A 141 11.19 1.77 -4.10
N ARG A 142 10.73 1.87 -5.36
CA ARG A 142 9.63 2.77 -5.77
C ARG A 142 8.28 2.08 -5.86
N ILE A 143 8.28 0.75 -5.88
CA ILE A 143 7.06 -0.06 -5.94
C ILE A 143 6.96 -0.97 -4.72
N ASP A 144 7.72 -0.71 -3.66
CA ASP A 144 7.81 -1.54 -2.45
C ASP A 144 6.45 -1.67 -1.75
N SER A 145 5.78 -0.54 -1.52
CA SER A 145 4.42 -0.55 -0.97
C SER A 145 3.42 -1.29 -1.88
N LEU A 146 3.60 -1.23 -3.21
CA LEU A 146 2.77 -1.96 -4.17
C LEU A 146 3.09 -3.46 -4.21
N THR A 147 4.35 -3.86 -4.03
CA THR A 147 4.77 -5.26 -4.04
C THR A 147 4.13 -6.03 -2.89
N SER A 148 3.96 -5.40 -1.72
CA SER A 148 3.24 -6.01 -0.60
C SER A 148 1.72 -5.88 -0.71
N THR A 149 1.19 -4.78 -1.26
CA THR A 149 -0.24 -4.46 -1.18
C THR A 149 -1.05 -5.10 -2.32
N LEU A 150 -0.51 -5.19 -3.54
CA LEU A 150 -1.21 -5.79 -4.67
C LEU A 150 -1.58 -7.27 -4.46
N PRO A 151 -0.69 -8.15 -3.93
CA PRO A 151 -1.04 -9.54 -3.64
C PRO A 151 -2.23 -9.67 -2.68
N LEU A 152 -2.24 -8.85 -1.62
CA LEU A 152 -3.31 -8.86 -0.62
C LEU A 152 -4.63 -8.37 -1.23
N ALA A 153 -4.58 -7.31 -2.06
CA ALA A 153 -5.74 -6.84 -2.80
C ALA A 153 -6.28 -7.90 -3.78
N GLY A 154 -5.39 -8.59 -4.50
CA GLY A 154 -5.75 -9.68 -5.41
C GLY A 154 -6.38 -10.88 -4.70
N LEU A 155 -5.89 -11.25 -3.51
CA LEU A 155 -6.48 -12.31 -2.70
C LEU A 155 -7.89 -11.96 -2.21
N VAL A 156 -8.11 -10.71 -1.77
CA VAL A 156 -9.44 -10.22 -1.40
C VAL A 156 -10.38 -10.26 -2.60
N ALA A 157 -9.93 -9.81 -3.78
CA ALA A 157 -10.74 -9.86 -5.00
C ALA A 157 -11.14 -11.29 -5.37
N LEU A 158 -10.21 -12.25 -5.27
CA LEU A 158 -10.49 -13.67 -5.49
C LEU A 158 -11.49 -14.24 -4.49
N TRP A 159 -11.44 -13.81 -3.24
CA TRP A 159 -12.36 -14.27 -2.20
C TRP A 159 -13.77 -13.72 -2.42
N VAL A 160 -13.90 -12.46 -2.84
CA VAL A 160 -15.19 -11.81 -3.15
C VAL A 160 -15.80 -12.34 -4.45
N ALA A 161 -14.99 -12.78 -5.41
CA ALA A 161 -15.45 -13.35 -6.67
C ALA A 161 -15.97 -14.80 -6.56
N ARG A 162 -15.94 -15.40 -5.35
CA ARG A 162 -16.55 -16.70 -5.03
C ARG A 162 -17.93 -16.52 -4.42
#